data_AF-A0A1K2EY82-F1
#
_entry.id   AF-A0A1K2EY82-F1
#
_cell.length_a   1.000
_cell.length_b   1.000
_cell.length_c   1.000
_cell.angle_alpha   90.00
_cell.angle_beta   90.00
_cell.angle_gamma   90.00
#
_symmetry.space_group_name_H-M   'P 1'
#
loop_
_entity.id
_entity.type
_entity.pdbx_description
1 polymer ?
#
loop_
_entity_poly.entity_id
_entity_poly.type
_entity_poly.pdbx_seq_one_letter_code
_entity_poly.pdbx_strand_id
1 'polypeptide(L)' 'MAEQRPRAQSRGSATALLQSHGLVFTTRDRPVAARRGWSKAPMRHGVSTVRSGRRRTLGLVFHDAR' A
#
# COMPACT_ATOMS: atom_id res chain seq x y z
N MET A 1 4.54 -2.14 1.36
CA MET A 1 3.86 -2.01 0.06
C MET A 1 4.83 -2.40 -1.04
N ALA A 2 4.34 -3.04 -2.10
CA ALA A 2 5.12 -3.37 -3.27
C ALA A 2 4.38 -2.85 -4.51
N GLU A 3 4.99 -1.89 -5.19
CA GLU A 3 4.49 -1.30 -6.44
C GLU A 3 5.07 -2.08 -7.62
N GLN A 4 4.22 -2.64 -8.46
CA GLN A 4 4.65 -3.25 -9.72
C GLN A 4 4.88 -2.16 -10.77
N ARG A 5 6.05 -2.21 -11.43
CA ARG A 5 6.43 -1.23 -12.45
C ARG A 5 6.56 -1.92 -13.81
N PRO A 6 5.85 -1.45 -14.85
CA PRO A 6 5.98 -2.03 -16.18
C PRO A 6 7.42 -1.97 -16.67
N ARG A 7 7.96 -3.12 -17.12
CA ARG A 7 9.33 -3.24 -17.65
C ARG A 7 10.43 -2.73 -16.70
N ALA A 8 10.18 -2.77 -15.40
CA ALA A 8 11.14 -2.40 -14.37
C ALA A 8 10.95 -3.28 -13.12
N GLN A 9 11.95 -3.27 -12.23
CA GLN A 9 11.85 -3.98 -10.96
C GLN A 9 10.74 -3.39 -10.08
N SER A 10 10.04 -4.25 -9.35
CA SER A 10 9.07 -3.82 -8.35
C SER A 10 9.74 -2.96 -7.28
N ARG A 11 9.04 -1.93 -6.80
CA ARG A 11 9.53 -1.05 -5.75
C ARG A 11 8.87 -1.40 -4.43
N GLY A 12 9.68 -1.85 -3.47
CA GLY A 12 9.26 -2.09 -2.09
C GLY A 12 9.35 -0.82 -1.25
N SER A 13 8.37 -0.60 -0.38
CA SER A 13 8.41 0.41 0.67
C SER A 13 7.81 -0.13 1.98
N ALA A 14 8.37 0.29 3.11
CA ALA A 14 7.89 -0.08 4.43
C ALA A 14 7.75 1.18 5.28
N THR A 15 6.67 1.25 6.05
CA THR A 15 6.39 2.37 6.96
C THR A 15 6.14 1.80 8.34
N ALA A 16 6.92 2.24 9.32
CA ALA A 16 6.64 1.98 10.72
C ALA A 16 5.59 2.99 11.20
N LEU A 17 4.48 2.50 11.74
CA LEU A 17 3.46 3.33 12.35
C LEU A 17 3.68 3.37 13.85
N LEU A 18 3.81 4.58 14.39
CA LEU A 18 3.77 4.81 15.83
C LEU A 18 2.32 4.71 16.31
N GLN A 19 2.14 4.62 17.63
CA GLN A 19 0.81 4.67 18.22
C GLN A 19 0.08 5.95 17.78
N SER A 20 -1.23 5.83 17.58
CA SER A 20 -2.13 6.91 17.14
C SER A 20 -1.88 7.45 15.72
N HIS A 21 -0.97 6.87 14.94
CA HIS A 21 -0.81 7.21 13.52
C HIS A 21 -1.69 6.34 12.61
N GLY A 22 -2.13 6.95 11.50
CA GLY A 22 -2.85 6.26 10.44
C GLY A 22 -2.02 6.19 9.14
N LEU A 23 -2.37 5.23 8.28
CA LEU A 23 -1.85 5.16 6.92
C LEU A 23 -3.01 4.87 5.96
N VAL A 24 -3.09 5.65 4.90
CA VAL A 24 -4.04 5.42 3.80
C VAL A 24 -3.25 4.93 2.59
N PHE A 25 -3.69 3.83 2.01
CA PHE A 25 -3.12 3.26 0.79
C PHE A 25 -4.23 2.62 -0.04
N THR A 26 -3.98 2.45 -1.34
CA THR A 26 -4.94 1.80 -2.23
C THR A 26 -4.89 0.28 -2.11
N THR A 27 -6.04 -0.38 -2.20
CA THR A 27 -6.15 -1.83 -2.00
C THR A 27 -5.67 -2.65 -3.19
N ARG A 28 -5.73 -2.10 -4.41
CA ARG A 28 -5.36 -2.81 -5.65
C ARG A 28 -4.39 -2.05 -6.55
N ASP A 29 -4.74 -0.82 -6.91
CA ASP A 29 -3.96 -0.03 -7.87
C ASP A 29 -3.72 1.37 -7.30
N ARG A 30 -2.55 1.96 -7.55
CA ARG A 30 -2.32 3.38 -7.30
C ARG A 30 -2.24 4.16 -8.62
N PRO A 31 -2.69 5.43 -8.64
CA PRO A 31 -2.38 6.31 -9.76
C PRO A 31 -0.87 6.59 -9.81
N VAL A 32 -0.31 6.50 -11.01
CA VAL A 32 1.07 6.92 -11.31
C VAL A 32 1.07 7.82 -12.54
N ALA A 33 1.96 8.81 -12.53
CA ALA A 33 2.11 9.70 -13.67
C ALA A 33 2.66 8.92 -14.88
N ALA A 34 2.12 9.22 -16.05
CA ALA A 34 2.50 8.64 -17.32
C ALA A 34 2.59 9.74 -18.40
N ARG A 35 3.23 9.42 -19.53
CA ARG A 35 3.43 10.37 -20.64
C ARG A 35 2.13 10.94 -21.23
N ARG A 36 1.01 10.26 -21.01
CA ARG A 36 -0.34 10.63 -21.47
C ARG A 36 -1.33 10.74 -20.31
N GLY A 37 -0.92 11.38 -19.20
CA GLY A 37 -1.77 11.59 -18.01
C GLY A 37 -1.48 10.58 -16.90
N TRP A 38 -2.49 9.85 -16.45
CA TRP A 38 -2.38 8.90 -15.34
C TRP A 38 -2.55 7.46 -15.80
N SER A 39 -1.80 6.55 -15.20
CA SER A 39 -2.01 5.11 -15.34
C SER A 39 -2.16 4.45 -13.98
N LYS A 40 -2.59 3.19 -13.99
CA LYS A 40 -2.73 2.35 -12.80
C LYS A 40 -1.48 1.50 -12.64
N ALA A 41 -0.83 1.59 -11.49
CA ALA A 41 0.22 0.66 -11.09
C ALA A 41 -0.33 -0.33 -10.06
N PRO A 42 -0.28 -1.65 -10.32
CA PRO A 42 -0.69 -2.64 -9.34
C PRO A 42 0.12 -2.53 -8.05
N MET A 43 -0.59 -2.60 -6.92
CA MET A 43 -0.05 -2.47 -5.57
C MET A 43 -0.37 -3.73 -4.78
N ARG A 44 0.64 -4.27 -4.11
CA ARG A 44 0.46 -5.28 -3.06
C ARG A 44 0.79 -4.66 -1.71
N HIS A 45 0.01 -5.02 -0.70
CA HIS A 45 0.22 -4.60 0.67
C HIS A 45 0.25 -5.83 1.57
N GLY A 46 0.90 -5.68 2.73
CA GLY A 46 1.11 -6.75 3.68
C GLY A 46 1.68 -6.17 4.96
N VAL A 47 1.63 -6.96 6.02
CA VAL A 47 2.15 -6.59 7.33
C VAL A 47 3.37 -7.46 7.64
N SER A 48 4.44 -6.84 8.14
CA SER A 48 5.64 -7.59 8.52
C SER A 48 5.37 -8.46 9.75
N THR A 49 6.05 -9.60 9.82
CA THR A 49 6.07 -10.48 11.01
C THR A 49 6.46 -9.71 12.26
N VAL A 50 5.73 -9.94 13.35
CA VAL A 50 6.06 -9.40 14.67
C VAL A 50 7.16 -10.29 15.26
N ARG A 51 8.36 -9.73 15.47
CA ARG A 51 9.50 -10.48 16.03
C ARG A 51 9.50 -10.56 17.55
N SER A 52 8.80 -9.63 18.22
CA SER A 52 8.64 -9.57 19.67
C SER A 52 7.43 -8.70 20.05
N GLY A 53 6.87 -8.92 21.23
CA GLY A 53 5.73 -8.15 21.74
C GLY A 53 4.42 -8.42 20.99
N ARG A 54 3.52 -7.42 20.95
CA ARG A 54 2.21 -7.51 20.28
C ARG A 54 1.89 -6.24 19.51
N ARG A 55 1.39 -6.40 18.28
CA ARG A 55 0.88 -5.30 17.45
C ARG A 55 -0.65 -5.37 17.41
N ARG A 56 -1.32 -4.25 17.68
CA ARG A 56 -2.77 -4.07 17.52
C ARG A 56 -3.02 -2.96 16.51
N THR A 57 -3.95 -3.18 15.59
CA THR A 57 -4.26 -2.23 14.51
C THR A 57 -5.75 -2.27 14.23
N LEU A 58 -6.33 -1.12 13.87
CA LEU A 58 -7.66 -1.02 13.28
C LEU A 58 -7.50 -0.90 11.75
N GLY A 59 -8.21 -1.74 11.00
CA GLY A 59 -8.29 -1.64 9.55
C GLY A 59 -9.67 -1.14 9.14
N LEU A 60 -9.71 -0.16 8.24
CA LEU A 60 -10.93 0.29 7.57
C LEU A 60 -10.77 0.02 6.07
N VAL A 61 -11.73 -0.67 5.47
CA VAL A 61 -11.74 -0.96 4.04
C VAL A 61 -12.92 -0.21 3.41
N PHE A 62 -12.60 0.69 2.49
CA PHE A 62 -13.60 1.44 1.74
C PHE A 62 -13.96 0.66 0.48
N HIS A 63 -15.22 0.24 0.39
CA HIS A 63 -15.79 -0.40 -0.78
C HIS A 63 -16.63 0.62 -1.55
N ASP A 64 -16.49 0.65 -2.87
CA ASP A 64 -17.46 1.32 -3.75
C ASP A 64 -18.62 0.36 -3.96
N ALA A 65 -19.65 0.48 -3.11
CA ALA A 65 -20.90 -0.25 -3.23
C ALA A 65 -21.83 0.56 -4.13
N ARG A 66 -21.74 0.31 -5.44
CA ARG A 66 -22.81 0.70 -6.36
C ARG A 66 -23.96 -0.30 -6.30
#